data_AF-A0A151WUH2-F1
#
_entry.id   AF-A0A151WUH2-F1
#
_cell.length_a   1.000
_cell.length_b   1.000
_cell.length_c   1.000
_cell.angle_alpha   90.00
_cell.angle_beta   90.00
_cell.angle_gamma   90.00
#
_symmetry.space_group_name_H-M   'P 1'
#
loop_
_entity.id
_entity.type
_entity.pdbx_description
1 polymer ?
#
loop_
_entity_poly.entity_id
_entity_poly.type
_entity_poly.pdbx_seq_one_letter_code
_entity_poly.pdbx_strand_id
1 'polypeptide(L)' 'MCFKKCANTFLSREITPDEDVCINNCVQKYIYTNHKIMEIFMEVQPKMVHKRMEEINMAQTALEAQDQQIKVEQNLQ' A
#
# COMPACT_ATOMS: atom_id res chain seq x y z
N MET A 1 4.71 -15.33 -10.80
CA MET A 1 3.82 -16.08 -9.86
C MET A 1 2.69 -16.83 -10.60
N CYS A 2 2.91 -17.31 -11.83
CA CYS A 2 1.96 -18.17 -12.56
C CYS A 2 2.44 -19.62 -12.67
N PHE A 3 3.76 -19.84 -12.83
CA PHE A 3 4.36 -21.18 -12.82
C PHE A 3 3.92 -22.02 -11.60
N LYS A 4 4.07 -21.49 -10.39
CA LYS A 4 3.64 -22.17 -9.14
C LYS A 4 2.14 -22.52 -9.09
N LYS A 5 1.31 -21.83 -9.88
CA LYS A 5 -0.15 -22.00 -9.88
C LYS A 5 -0.65 -22.89 -11.02
N CYS A 6 0.03 -22.84 -12.16
CA CYS A 6 -0.43 -23.50 -13.37
C CYS A 6 0.36 -24.75 -13.71
N ALA A 7 1.68 -24.80 -13.48
CA ALA A 7 2.47 -26.00 -13.71
C ALA A 7 2.05 -27.08 -12.71
N ASN A 8 1.34 -28.10 -13.20
CA ASN A 8 0.67 -29.09 -12.35
C ASN A 8 1.25 -30.50 -12.53
N THR A 9 2.01 -30.72 -13.61
CA THR A 9 2.62 -32.00 -13.93
C THR A 9 3.96 -31.81 -14.63
N PHE A 10 4.88 -32.76 -14.44
CA PHE A 10 6.21 -32.75 -15.06
C PHE A 10 6.47 -34.04 -15.85
N LEU A 11 5.39 -34.69 -16.30
CA LEU A 11 5.46 -35.93 -17.09
C LEU A 11 5.92 -35.69 -18.54
N SER A 12 5.86 -34.44 -19.01
CA SER A 12 6.31 -34.01 -20.33
C SER A 12 7.14 -32.72 -20.21
N ARG A 13 7.92 -32.42 -21.25
CA ARG A 13 8.59 -31.13 -21.41
C ARG A 13 7.71 -30.08 -22.11
N GLU A 14 6.60 -30.52 -22.70
CA GLU A 14 5.64 -29.67 -23.40
C GLU A 14 4.63 -29.08 -22.42
N ILE A 15 4.19 -27.84 -22.70
CA ILE A 15 3.08 -27.22 -21.96
C ILE A 15 1.78 -27.89 -22.39
N THR A 16 1.02 -28.40 -21.43
CA THR A 16 -0.28 -29.00 -21.73
C THR A 16 -1.33 -27.93 -22.07
N PRO A 17 -2.38 -28.25 -22.85
CA PRO A 17 -3.42 -27.28 -23.19
C PRO A 17 -4.09 -26.63 -21.95
N ASP A 18 -4.26 -27.40 -20.87
CA ASP A 18 -4.81 -26.89 -19.61
C ASP A 18 -3.86 -25.90 -18.91
N GLU A 19 -2.56 -26.18 -18.95
CA GLU A 19 -1.54 -25.28 -18.42
C GLU A 19 -1.48 -23.97 -19.24
N ASP A 20 -1.59 -24.04 -20.56
CA ASP A 20 -1.61 -22.86 -21.43
C ASP A 20 -2.81 -21.95 -21.12
N VAL A 21 -4.02 -22.52 -21.02
CA VAL A 21 -5.23 -21.77 -20.63
C VAL A 21 -5.07 -21.18 -19.23
N CYS A 22 -4.51 -21.94 -18.28
CA CYS A 22 -4.24 -21.42 -16.94
C CYS A 22 -3.26 -20.25 -16.94
N ILE A 23 -2.16 -20.35 -17.69
CA ILE A 23 -1.12 -19.32 -17.78
C ILE A 23 -1.72 -18.04 -18.35
N ASN A 24 -2.46 -18.13 -19.45
CA ASN A 24 -3.13 -16.99 -20.07
C ASN A 24 -4.07 -16.28 -19.09
N ASN A 25 -4.93 -17.04 -18.40
CA ASN A 25 -5.83 -16.49 -17.39
C ASN A 25 -5.08 -15.88 -16.20
N CYS A 26 -4.01 -16.52 -15.74
CA CYS A 26 -3.20 -16.04 -14.62
C CYS A 26 -2.56 -14.69 -14.93
N VAL A 27 -1.97 -14.54 -16.13
CA VAL A 27 -1.31 -13.30 -16.54
C VAL A 27 -2.33 -12.17 -16.67
N GLN A 28 -3.48 -12.42 -17.31
CA GLN A 28 -4.54 -11.42 -17.43
C GLN A 28 -5.06 -10.97 -16.05
N LYS A 29 -5.29 -11.91 -15.13
CA LYS A 29 -5.68 -11.58 -13.75
C LYS A 29 -4.61 -10.78 -13.03
N TYR A 30 -3.34 -11.11 -13.22
CA TYR A 30 -2.24 -10.40 -12.58
C TYR A 30 -2.14 -8.95 -13.06
N ILE A 31 -2.20 -8.73 -14.38
CA ILE A 31 -2.19 -7.39 -14.99
C ILE A 31 -3.38 -6.58 -14.48
N TYR A 32 -4.59 -7.15 -14.54
CA TYR A 32 -5.80 -6.49 -14.05
C TYR A 32 -5.68 -6.12 -12.56
N THR A 33 -5.23 -7.06 -11.73
CA THR A 33 -5.08 -6.83 -10.29
C THR A 33 -4.04 -5.74 -10.02
N ASN A 34 -2.91 -5.74 -10.73
CA ASN A 34 -1.88 -4.73 -10.59
C ASN A 34 -2.43 -3.34 -10.91
N HIS A 35 -3.15 -3.18 -12.02
CA HIS A 35 -3.78 -1.91 -12.38
C HIS A 35 -4.87 -1.51 -11.37
N LYS A 36 -5.69 -2.46 -10.89
CA LYS A 36 -6.74 -2.14 -9.92
C LYS A 36 -6.18 -1.70 -8.57
N ILE A 37 -5.08 -2.31 -8.11
CA ILE A 37 -4.37 -1.86 -6.92
C ILE A 37 -3.86 -0.44 -7.09
N MET A 38 -3.28 -0.11 -8.26
CA MET A 38 -2.83 1.25 -8.54
C MET A 38 -3.99 2.26 -8.53
N GLU A 39 -5.13 1.92 -9.11
CA GLU A 39 -6.34 2.75 -9.09
C GLU A 39 -6.78 3.07 -7.65
N ILE A 40 -6.90 2.04 -6.81
CA ILE A 40 -7.29 2.19 -5.40
C ILE A 40 -6.24 2.98 -4.62
N PHE A 41 -4.96 2.71 -4.87
CA PHE A 41 -3.86 3.40 -4.21
C PHE A 41 -3.90 4.91 -4.52
N MET A 42 -4.11 5.30 -5.78
CA MET A 42 -4.25 6.71 -6.17
C MET A 42 -5.46 7.38 -5.52
N GLU A 43 -6.54 6.64 -5.26
CA GLU A 43 -7.73 7.20 -4.60
C GLU A 43 -7.54 7.36 -3.09
N VAL A 44 -6.91 6.39 -2.44
CA VAL A 44 -6.85 6.29 -0.97
C VAL A 44 -5.62 6.99 -0.39
N GLN A 45 -4.48 6.92 -1.07
CA GLN A 45 -3.22 7.47 -0.55
C GLN A 45 -3.31 8.99 -0.25
N PRO A 46 -3.90 9.85 -1.10
CA PRO A 46 -4.00 11.28 -0.78
C PRO A 46 -4.81 11.54 0.50
N LYS A 47 -5.89 10.80 0.72
CA LYS A 47 -6.72 10.88 1.94
C LYS A 47 -5.92 10.50 3.18
N MET A 48 -5.12 9.43 3.08
CA MET A 48 -4.25 8.99 4.17
C MET A 48 -3.14 10.01 4.49
N VAL A 49 -2.52 10.58 3.45
CA VAL A 49 -1.47 11.60 3.62
C VAL A 49 -2.05 12.88 4.22
N HIS A 50 -3.23 13.32 3.76
CA HIS A 50 -3.91 14.48 4.33
C HIS A 50 -4.19 14.31 5.82
N LYS A 51 -4.81 13.19 6.21
CA LYS A 51 -5.06 12.86 7.62
C LYS A 51 -3.77 12.85 8.45
N ARG A 52 -2.70 12.24 7.93
CA ARG A 52 -1.40 12.24 8.60
C ARG A 52 -0.85 13.66 8.80
N MET A 53 -1.03 14.53 7.81
CA MET A 53 -0.57 15.93 7.90
C MET A 53 -1.35 16.70 8.98
N GLU A 54 -2.67 16.50 9.08
CA GLU A 54 -3.49 17.07 10.16
C GLU A 54 -3.02 16.60 11.54
N GLU A 55 -2.77 15.30 11.70
CA GLU A 55 -2.26 14.72 12.95
C GLU A 55 -0.90 15.31 13.35
N ILE A 56 0.01 15.49 12.39
CA ILE A 56 1.33 16.13 12.62
C ILE A 56 1.14 17.59 13.03
N ASN A 57 0.29 18.34 12.33
CA ASN A 57 0.05 19.76 12.64
C ASN A 57 -0.54 19.93 14.05
N MET A 58 -1.51 19.08 14.43
CA MET A 58 -2.09 19.11 15.78
C MET A 58 -1.05 18.77 16.86
N ALA A 59 -0.22 17.75 16.62
CA ALA A 59 0.85 17.39 17.54
C ALA A 59 1.86 18.53 17.69
N GLN A 60 2.21 19.21 16.60
CA GLN A 60 3.10 20.37 16.60
C GLN A 60 2.51 21.53 17.40
N THR A 61 1.25 21.90 17.18
CA THR A 61 0.58 22.96 17.94
C THR A 61 0.52 22.62 19.45
N ALA A 62 0.27 21.36 19.80
CA ALA A 62 0.26 20.93 21.19
C ALA A 62 1.65 21.05 21.85
N LEU A 63 2.72 20.70 21.13
CA LEU A 63 4.10 20.88 21.60
C LEU A 63 4.45 22.36 21.77
N GLU A 64 4.10 23.22 20.80
CA GLU A 64 4.34 24.66 20.88
C GLU A 64 3.60 25.31 22.06
N ALA A 65 2.36 24.87 22.34
CA ALA A 65 1.60 25.33 23.50
C ALA A 65 2.24 24.90 24.83
N GLN A 66 2.77 23.67 24.92
CA GLN A 66 3.53 23.21 26.09
C GLN A 66 4.82 24.01 26.27
N ASP A 67 5.59 24.26 25.21
CA ASP A 67 6.82 25.05 25.26
C ASP A 67 6.56 26.48 25.74
N GLN A 68 5.44 27.09 25.33
CA GLN A 68 5.04 28.41 25.80
C GLN A 68 4.65 28.39 27.28
N GLN A 69 3.93 27.37 27.74
CA GLN A 69 3.57 27.21 29.15
C GLN A 69 4.81 27.04 30.04
N ILE A 70 5.76 26.19 29.64
CA ILE A 70 7.02 25.97 30.36
C ILE A 70 7.84 27.26 30.45
N LYS A 71 7.92 28.05 29.37
CA LYS A 71 8.61 29.34 29.37
C LYS A 71 7.95 30.37 30.29
N VAL A 72 6.62 30.36 30.41
CA VAL A 72 5.90 31.27 31.31
C VAL A 72 6.12 30.87 32.77
N GLU A 73 6.07 29.57 33.09
CA GLU A 73 6.36 29.07 34.45
C GLU A 73 7.82 29.34 34.86
N GLN A 74 8.80 29.17 33.97
CA GLN A 74 10.21 29.47 34.25
C GLN A 74 10.50 30.95 34.48
N ASN A 75 9.70 31.86 33.90
CA ASN A 75 9.87 33.31 34.09
C ASN A 75 9.17 33.83 35.36
N LEU A 76 8.37 33.00 36.03
CA LEU A 76 7.66 33.35 37.28
C LEU A 76 8.40 32.86 38.54
N GLN A 77 9.56 32.20 38.39
CA GLN A 77 10.52 31.83 39.43
C GLN A 77 11.73 32.77 39.42
#